data_AF-A0A5N6MRV9-F1
#
_entry.id   AF-A0A5N6MRV9-F1
#
_cell.length_a   1.000
_cell.length_b   1.000
_cell.length_c   1.000
_cell.angle_alpha   90.00
_cell.angle_beta   90.00
_cell.angle_gamma   90.00
#
_symmetry.space_group_name_H-M   'P 1'
#
loop_
_entity.id
_entity.type
_entity.pdbx_description
1 polymer ?
#
loop_
_entity_poly.entity_id
_entity_poly.type
_entity_poly.pdbx_seq_one_letter_code
_entity_poly.pdbx_strand_id
1 'polypeptide(L)'
;MKISQAPDIIYPPRPGEPVPEVVEAGLARFGGPKGLELASGISEVSSDLALWAVNRFPSLNTRSMLAALLLYDAGHAMMRGPRSAVWPDRRTTSWDFYWNAHLHACTGSFGAQSEHARRAAMAQMAPRVMPAHRVMAALAAESAVDVWRKRWARTVDEYLYRADKQRISRSAQQLATGASQLALKQLGFPLREQGALGIYARAWSKDIEAKYSGEESSSQPSKPGRK
;
A
#
# COMPACT_ATOMS: atom_id res chain seq x y z
N MET A 1 9.32 -31.67 -14.85
CA MET A 1 9.43 -30.37 -14.16
C MET A 1 10.26 -29.45 -15.07
N LYS A 2 9.64 -28.56 -15.84
CA LYS A 2 10.36 -27.60 -16.69
C LYS A 2 10.76 -26.42 -15.80
N ILE A 3 12.02 -26.37 -15.40
CA ILE A 3 12.60 -25.16 -14.82
C ILE A 3 12.68 -24.19 -16.00
N SER A 4 11.75 -23.24 -16.09
CA SER A 4 11.88 -22.13 -17.03
C SER A 4 13.19 -21.43 -16.70
N GLN A 5 14.18 -21.57 -17.57
CA GLN A 5 15.38 -20.75 -17.54
C GLN A 5 14.90 -19.30 -17.69
N ALA A 6 15.07 -18.51 -16.63
CA ALA A 6 14.97 -17.07 -16.77
C ALA A 6 16.06 -16.65 -17.77
N PRO A 7 15.76 -15.83 -18.79
CA PRO A 7 16.78 -15.32 -19.68
C PRO A 7 17.84 -14.60 -18.86
N ASP A 8 19.12 -14.81 -19.19
CA ASP A 8 20.24 -14.16 -18.52
C ASP A 8 20.17 -12.66 -18.83
N ILE A 9 19.76 -11.85 -17.85
CA ILE A 9 19.60 -10.40 -18.03
C ILE A 9 20.97 -9.77 -17.79
N ILE A 10 21.67 -9.40 -18.87
CA ILE A 10 22.92 -8.65 -18.80
C ILE A 10 22.58 -7.16 -18.70
N TYR A 11 22.97 -6.51 -17.60
CA TYR A 11 22.82 -5.07 -17.41
C TYR A 11 24.08 -4.47 -16.75
N PRO A 12 24.62 -3.33 -17.24
CA PRO A 12 24.14 -2.54 -18.38
C PRO A 12 24.29 -3.28 -19.73
N PRO A 13 23.41 -3.02 -20.72
CA PRO A 13 23.54 -3.61 -22.05
C PRO A 13 24.83 -3.12 -22.71
N ARG A 14 25.35 -3.89 -23.68
CA ARG A 14 26.52 -3.44 -24.44
C ARG A 14 26.15 -2.22 -25.28
N PRO A 15 27.11 -1.34 -25.62
CA PRO A 15 26.84 -0.21 -26.50
C PRO A 15 26.17 -0.66 -27.81
N GLY A 16 24.97 -0.11 -28.10
CA GLY A 16 24.19 -0.44 -29.31
C GLY A 16 23.17 -1.57 -29.15
N GLU A 17 23.14 -2.28 -28.01
CA GLU A 17 22.12 -3.29 -27.72
C GLU A 17 20.89 -2.67 -27.05
N PRO A 18 19.66 -3.14 -27.36
CA PRO A 18 18.46 -2.68 -26.68
C PRO A 18 18.48 -3.08 -25.21
N VAL A 19 17.97 -2.19 -24.35
CA VAL A 19 17.73 -2.53 -22.95
C VAL A 19 16.66 -3.63 -22.90
N PRO A 20 16.85 -4.71 -22.14
CA PRO A 20 15.82 -5.73 -21.99
C PRO A 20 14.51 -5.13 -21.50
N GLU A 21 13.38 -5.52 -22.10
CA GLU A 21 12.05 -4.95 -21.81
C GLU A 21 11.70 -4.97 -20.31
N VAL A 22 12.11 -6.01 -19.59
CA VAL A 22 11.91 -6.12 -18.14
C VAL A 22 12.68 -5.06 -17.34
N VAL A 23 13.88 -4.70 -17.79
CA VAL A 23 14.70 -3.66 -17.17
C VAL A 23 14.13 -2.30 -17.51
N GLU A 24 13.74 -2.08 -18.78
CA GLU A 24 13.08 -0.84 -19.21
C GLU A 24 11.77 -0.62 -18.44
N ALA A 25 10.93 -1.65 -18.29
CA ALA A 25 9.69 -1.59 -17.51
C ALA A 25 9.97 -1.27 -16.03
N GLY A 26 11.04 -1.81 -15.44
CA GLY A 26 11.48 -1.47 -14.09
C GLY A 26 11.89 -0.01 -13.96
N LEU A 27 12.75 0.47 -14.86
CA LEU A 27 13.18 1.87 -14.90
C LEU A 27 11.99 2.82 -15.11
N ALA A 28 11.09 2.49 -16.04
CA ALA A 28 9.88 3.24 -16.27
C ALA A 28 8.96 3.23 -15.04
N ARG A 29 8.78 2.08 -14.38
CA ARG A 29 7.94 2.00 -13.18
C ARG A 29 8.46 2.90 -12.06
N PHE A 30 9.78 2.92 -11.83
CA PHE A 30 10.36 3.60 -10.67
C PHE A 30 10.95 4.99 -10.96
N GLY A 31 10.92 5.46 -12.21
CA GLY A 31 11.39 6.81 -12.55
C GLY A 31 12.91 6.88 -12.77
N GLY A 32 13.50 5.82 -13.33
CA GLY A 32 14.91 5.72 -13.67
C GLY A 32 15.75 4.97 -12.65
N PRO A 33 17.10 4.91 -12.85
CA PRO A 33 17.99 4.06 -12.05
C PRO A 33 17.97 4.38 -10.56
N LYS A 34 17.99 5.67 -10.20
CA LYS A 34 17.91 6.12 -8.80
C LYS A 34 16.60 5.71 -8.13
N GLY A 35 15.49 5.78 -8.88
CA GLY A 35 14.20 5.36 -8.39
C GLY A 35 14.13 3.85 -8.16
N LEU A 36 14.76 3.07 -9.04
CA LEU A 36 14.90 1.62 -8.88
C LEU A 36 15.78 1.27 -7.67
N GLU A 37 16.88 1.98 -7.44
CA GLU A 37 17.73 1.82 -6.26
C GLU A 37 16.94 2.10 -4.96
N LEU A 38 16.17 3.18 -4.91
CA LEU A 38 15.29 3.47 -3.79
C LEU A 38 14.21 2.40 -3.61
N ALA A 39 13.69 1.85 -4.72
CA ALA A 39 12.72 0.76 -4.69
C ALA A 39 13.31 -0.52 -4.08
N SER A 40 14.59 -0.80 -4.28
CA SER A 40 15.28 -1.93 -3.63
C SER A 40 15.30 -1.78 -2.10
N GLY A 41 15.54 -0.58 -1.59
CA GLY A 41 15.55 -0.34 -0.13
C GLY A 41 14.19 -0.56 0.54
N ILE A 42 13.10 -0.11 -0.09
CA ILE A 42 11.75 -0.41 0.42
C ILE A 42 11.36 -1.88 0.19
N SER A 43 11.86 -2.51 -0.89
CA SER A 43 11.67 -3.94 -1.16
C SER A 43 12.30 -4.84 -0.10
N GLU A 44 13.44 -4.46 0.46
CA GLU A 44 14.10 -5.17 1.56
C GLU A 44 13.18 -5.21 2.79
N VAL A 45 12.71 -4.04 3.25
CA VAL A 45 11.79 -3.95 4.39
C VAL A 45 10.49 -4.71 4.14
N SER A 46 9.94 -4.63 2.93
CA SER A 46 8.71 -5.36 2.61
C SER A 46 8.93 -6.88 2.51
N SER A 47 10.14 -7.33 2.16
CA SER A 47 10.51 -8.75 2.15
C SER A 47 10.65 -9.31 3.56
N ASP A 48 11.32 -8.57 4.46
CA ASP A 48 11.40 -8.93 5.88
C ASP A 48 10.01 -9.01 6.51
N LEU A 49 9.17 -8.02 6.21
CA LEU A 49 7.78 -7.98 6.68
C LEU A 49 7.02 -9.19 6.14
N ALA A 50 7.15 -9.50 4.86
CA ALA A 50 6.48 -10.64 4.24
C ALA A 50 6.93 -11.97 4.86
N LEU A 51 8.23 -12.15 5.10
CA LEU A 51 8.76 -13.34 5.78
C LEU A 51 8.16 -13.50 7.18
N TRP A 52 8.14 -12.42 7.96
CA TRP A 52 7.49 -12.42 9.27
C TRP A 52 5.99 -12.73 9.18
N ALA A 53 5.28 -12.09 8.25
CA ALA A 53 3.84 -12.23 8.10
C ALA A 53 3.43 -13.64 7.63
N VAL A 54 4.19 -14.27 6.73
CA VAL A 54 3.92 -15.65 6.28
C VAL A 54 4.09 -16.65 7.42
N ASN A 55 5.08 -16.45 8.29
CA ASN A 55 5.28 -17.30 9.47
C ASN A 55 4.17 -17.12 10.51
N ARG A 56 3.71 -15.88 10.73
CA ARG A 56 2.66 -15.57 11.72
C ARG A 56 1.25 -15.90 11.23
N PHE A 57 0.99 -15.69 9.94
CA PHE A 57 -0.31 -15.84 9.29
C PHE A 57 -0.14 -16.75 8.06
N PRO A 58 -0.26 -18.08 8.21
CA PRO A 58 0.14 -19.03 7.17
C PRO A 58 -0.78 -19.06 5.94
N SER A 59 -2.05 -18.64 6.06
CA SER A 59 -2.99 -18.61 4.95
C SER A 59 -3.15 -17.21 4.34
N LEU A 60 -3.49 -17.12 3.05
CA LEU A 60 -3.81 -15.84 2.40
C LEU A 60 -5.00 -15.14 3.09
N ASN A 61 -6.02 -15.90 3.48
CA ASN A 61 -7.18 -15.35 4.17
C ASN A 61 -6.78 -14.66 5.48
N THR A 62 -5.90 -15.28 6.28
CA THR A 62 -5.43 -14.68 7.53
C THR A 62 -4.48 -13.50 7.31
N ARG A 63 -3.74 -13.46 6.19
CA ARG A 63 -2.90 -12.31 5.80
C ARG A 63 -3.69 -11.11 5.26
N SER A 64 -4.92 -11.33 4.76
CA SER A 64 -5.67 -10.31 4.02
C SER A 64 -5.90 -9.01 4.79
N MET A 65 -6.24 -9.10 6.08
CA MET A 65 -6.50 -7.93 6.92
C MET A 65 -5.21 -7.19 7.29
N LEU A 66 -4.10 -7.90 7.49
CA LEU A 66 -2.79 -7.27 7.59
C LEU A 66 -2.43 -6.53 6.29
N ALA A 67 -2.64 -7.15 5.13
CA ALA A 67 -2.38 -6.51 3.84
C ALA A 67 -3.24 -5.26 3.62
N ALA A 68 -4.51 -5.27 4.04
CA ALA A 68 -5.37 -4.09 4.03
C ALA A 68 -4.86 -2.98 4.97
N LEU A 69 -4.35 -3.33 6.15
CA LEU A 69 -3.72 -2.38 7.07
C LEU A 69 -2.45 -1.76 6.47
N LEU A 70 -1.59 -2.54 5.83
CA LEU A 70 -0.37 -2.04 5.20
C LEU A 70 -0.65 -1.12 4.01
N LEU A 71 -1.69 -1.44 3.22
CA LEU A 71 -2.21 -0.55 2.17
C LEU A 71 -2.67 0.78 2.77
N TYR A 72 -3.48 0.73 3.84
CA TYR A 72 -3.93 1.91 4.55
C TYR A 72 -2.75 2.74 5.07
N ASP A 73 -1.77 2.11 5.72
CA ASP A 73 -0.62 2.77 6.32
C ASP A 73 0.25 3.47 5.28
N ALA A 74 0.43 2.88 4.08
CA ALA A 74 1.16 3.50 2.98
C ALA A 74 0.42 4.73 2.41
N GLY A 75 -0.89 4.60 2.16
CA GLY A 75 -1.72 5.72 1.72
C GLY A 75 -1.77 6.83 2.77
N HIS A 76 -1.88 6.46 4.05
CA HIS A 76 -1.87 7.39 5.17
C HIS A 76 -0.50 8.10 5.29
N ALA A 77 0.63 7.39 5.18
CA ALA A 77 1.96 7.99 5.21
C ALA A 77 2.12 9.05 4.11
N MET A 78 1.68 8.75 2.88
CA MET A 78 1.72 9.71 1.78
C MET A 78 0.81 10.93 2.06
N MET A 79 -0.44 10.72 2.46
CA MET A 79 -1.44 11.79 2.49
C MET A 79 -1.50 12.58 3.80
N ARG A 80 -1.17 11.93 4.91
CA ARG A 80 -1.33 12.42 6.29
C ARG A 80 -0.10 12.15 7.17
N GLY A 81 0.99 11.61 6.61
CA GLY A 81 2.23 11.38 7.33
C GLY A 81 2.97 12.68 7.70
N PRO A 82 4.03 12.59 8.51
CA PRO A 82 4.77 13.75 9.00
C PRO A 82 5.31 14.66 7.88
N ARG A 83 5.69 14.07 6.75
CA ARG A 83 6.22 14.81 5.59
C ARG A 83 5.16 15.03 4.50
N SER A 84 3.91 14.67 4.74
CA SER A 84 2.82 14.78 3.73
C SER A 84 2.65 16.18 3.15
N ALA A 85 2.89 17.22 3.95
CA ALA A 85 2.73 18.61 3.52
C ALA A 85 3.72 19.06 2.43
N VAL A 86 4.85 18.37 2.27
CA VAL A 86 5.87 18.72 1.27
C VAL A 86 5.61 18.10 -0.10
N TRP A 87 4.74 17.09 -0.20
CA TRP A 87 4.42 16.47 -1.49
C TRP A 87 3.51 17.39 -2.32
N PRO A 88 3.86 17.71 -3.58
CA PRO A 88 2.98 18.45 -4.47
C PRO A 88 1.60 17.79 -4.59
N ASP A 89 1.58 16.46 -4.74
CA ASP A 89 0.39 15.62 -4.86
C ASP A 89 -0.58 15.79 -3.67
N ARG A 90 -0.08 16.05 -2.45
CA ARG A 90 -0.95 16.13 -1.27
C ARG A 90 -1.97 17.27 -1.36
N ARG A 91 -1.67 18.33 -2.13
CA ARG A 91 -2.59 19.47 -2.31
C ARG A 91 -3.71 19.17 -3.31
N THR A 92 -3.49 18.22 -4.21
CA THR A 92 -4.38 17.94 -5.36
C THR A 92 -5.06 16.57 -5.26
N THR A 93 -4.50 15.65 -4.47
CA THR A 93 -5.00 14.28 -4.28
C THR A 93 -5.89 14.21 -3.05
N SER A 94 -7.19 13.99 -3.26
CA SER A 94 -8.12 13.65 -2.18
C SER A 94 -8.00 12.17 -1.79
N TRP A 95 -8.45 11.80 -0.58
CA TRP A 95 -8.45 10.41 -0.11
C TRP A 95 -9.21 9.50 -1.08
N ASP A 96 -10.37 9.95 -1.56
CA ASP A 96 -11.16 9.20 -2.54
C ASP A 96 -10.45 9.10 -3.89
N PHE A 97 -9.79 10.16 -4.36
CA PHE A 97 -9.04 10.11 -5.60
C PHE A 97 -7.89 9.10 -5.53
N TYR A 98 -7.13 9.07 -4.43
CA TYR A 98 -6.06 8.09 -4.20
C TYR A 98 -6.56 6.65 -4.32
N TRP A 99 -7.64 6.31 -3.62
CA TRP A 99 -8.18 4.95 -3.62
C TRP A 99 -8.89 4.59 -4.92
N ASN A 100 -9.52 5.55 -5.59
CA ASN A 100 -10.05 5.34 -6.93
C ASN A 100 -8.92 5.01 -7.91
N ALA A 101 -7.81 5.75 -7.87
CA ALA A 101 -6.63 5.47 -8.69
C ALA A 101 -6.01 4.11 -8.39
N HIS A 102 -5.91 3.71 -7.11
CA HIS A 102 -5.48 2.35 -6.73
C HIS A 102 -6.40 1.27 -7.33
N LEU A 103 -7.72 1.45 -7.22
CA LEU A 103 -8.67 0.50 -7.76
C LEU A 103 -8.65 0.47 -9.30
N HIS A 104 -8.47 1.61 -9.97
CA HIS A 104 -8.22 1.69 -11.41
C HIS A 104 -6.99 0.86 -11.78
N ALA A 105 -5.86 1.04 -11.09
CA ALA A 105 -4.64 0.27 -11.33
C ALA A 105 -4.86 -1.25 -11.15
N CYS A 106 -5.70 -1.65 -10.18
CA CYS A 106 -6.02 -3.06 -9.94
C CYS A 106 -6.99 -3.68 -10.95
N THR A 107 -7.72 -2.86 -11.72
CA THR A 107 -8.78 -3.30 -12.64
C THR A 107 -8.53 -2.91 -14.10
N GLY A 108 -7.40 -2.27 -14.40
CA GLY A 108 -7.06 -1.84 -15.77
C GLY A 108 -7.03 -2.99 -16.79
N SER A 109 -6.74 -4.22 -16.34
CA SER A 109 -6.74 -5.40 -17.20
C SER A 109 -8.12 -5.85 -17.70
N PHE A 110 -9.23 -5.33 -17.14
CA PHE A 110 -10.58 -5.62 -17.60
C PHE A 110 -11.00 -4.81 -18.85
N GLY A 111 -10.14 -3.92 -19.35
CA GLY A 111 -10.38 -3.14 -20.56
C GLY A 111 -11.70 -2.38 -20.50
N ALA A 112 -12.54 -2.56 -21.52
CA ALA A 112 -13.84 -1.89 -21.65
C ALA A 112 -14.81 -2.16 -20.49
N GLN A 113 -14.64 -3.25 -19.73
CA GLN A 113 -15.51 -3.60 -18.61
C GLN A 113 -15.00 -3.08 -17.25
N SER A 114 -13.85 -2.39 -17.21
CA SER A 114 -13.19 -1.98 -15.96
C SER A 114 -14.05 -1.08 -15.06
N GLU A 115 -14.85 -0.17 -15.62
CA GLU A 115 -15.81 0.65 -14.86
C GLU A 115 -16.92 -0.19 -14.22
N HIS A 116 -17.50 -1.13 -14.97
CA HIS A 116 -18.55 -2.01 -14.46
C HIS A 116 -18.00 -2.95 -13.38
N ALA A 117 -16.83 -3.55 -13.63
CA ALA A 117 -16.15 -4.44 -12.69
C ALA A 117 -15.85 -3.73 -11.35
N ARG A 118 -15.45 -2.46 -11.38
CA ARG A 118 -15.22 -1.68 -10.16
C ARG A 118 -16.47 -1.40 -9.37
N ARG A 119 -17.56 -0.97 -10.04
CA ARG A 119 -18.85 -0.75 -9.37
C ARG A 119 -19.38 -2.04 -8.75
N ALA A 120 -19.30 -3.16 -9.47
CA ALA A 120 -19.68 -4.47 -8.96
C ALA A 120 -18.84 -4.89 -7.75
N ALA A 121 -17.51 -4.71 -7.80
CA ALA A 121 -16.62 -5.02 -6.69
C ALA A 121 -16.93 -4.18 -5.44
N MET A 122 -17.15 -2.87 -5.59
CA MET A 122 -17.55 -2.00 -4.48
C MET A 122 -18.87 -2.46 -3.85
N ALA A 123 -19.89 -2.72 -4.67
CA ALA A 123 -21.20 -3.19 -4.20
C ALA A 123 -21.10 -4.54 -3.46
N GLN A 124 -20.31 -5.48 -4.00
CA GLN A 124 -20.11 -6.79 -3.40
C GLN A 124 -19.36 -6.73 -2.05
N MET A 125 -18.41 -5.82 -1.92
CA MET A 125 -17.55 -5.70 -0.74
C MET A 125 -18.15 -4.82 0.37
N ALA A 126 -19.02 -3.86 0.03
CA ALA A 126 -19.68 -2.97 0.99
C ALA A 126 -20.23 -3.68 2.25
N PRO A 127 -21.02 -4.78 2.16
CA PRO A 127 -21.53 -5.46 3.36
C PRO A 127 -20.44 -6.14 4.20
N ARG A 128 -19.25 -6.37 3.66
CA ARG A 128 -18.12 -7.05 4.33
C ARG A 128 -17.18 -6.08 5.04
N VAL A 129 -17.32 -4.77 4.82
CA VAL A 129 -16.42 -3.75 5.38
C VAL A 129 -16.42 -3.78 6.91
N MET A 130 -17.59 -3.78 7.55
CA MET A 130 -17.68 -3.77 9.02
C MET A 130 -17.12 -5.05 9.67
N PRO A 131 -17.46 -6.27 9.21
CA PRO A 131 -16.80 -7.48 9.68
C PRO A 131 -15.27 -7.47 9.49
N ALA A 132 -14.79 -7.04 8.31
CA ALA A 132 -13.36 -6.94 8.02
C ALA A 132 -12.65 -5.97 8.98
N HIS A 133 -13.27 -4.81 9.24
CA HIS A 133 -12.75 -3.78 10.14
C HIS A 133 -12.58 -4.29 11.57
N ARG A 134 -13.48 -5.13 12.09
CA ARG A 134 -13.30 -5.75 13.42
C ARG A 134 -12.03 -6.60 13.48
N VAL A 135 -11.76 -7.38 12.44
CA VAL A 135 -10.56 -8.22 12.35
C VAL A 135 -9.31 -7.35 12.19
N MET A 136 -9.38 -6.30 11.35
CA MET A 136 -8.30 -5.33 11.21
C MET A 136 -7.97 -4.65 12.55
N ALA A 137 -8.98 -4.30 13.35
CA ALA A 137 -8.78 -3.70 14.66
C ALA A 137 -8.11 -4.65 15.65
N ALA A 138 -8.59 -5.90 15.70
CA ALA A 138 -7.99 -6.93 16.54
C ALA A 138 -6.51 -7.17 16.19
N LEU A 139 -6.18 -7.24 14.89
CA LEU A 139 -4.80 -7.34 14.43
C LEU A 139 -3.99 -6.09 14.77
N ALA A 140 -4.55 -4.89 14.59
CA ALA A 140 -3.89 -3.64 14.88
C ALA A 140 -3.51 -3.50 16.37
N ALA A 141 -4.28 -4.11 17.27
CA ALA A 141 -4.01 -4.13 18.71
C ALA A 141 -2.86 -5.09 19.10
N GLU A 142 -2.45 -6.01 18.23
CA GLU A 142 -1.30 -6.87 18.50
C GLU A 142 0.01 -6.07 18.41
N SER A 143 0.82 -6.10 19.47
CA SER A 143 2.07 -5.34 19.55
C SER A 143 3.04 -5.66 18.41
N ALA A 144 3.16 -6.93 18.03
CA ALA A 144 4.02 -7.34 16.91
C ALA A 144 3.55 -6.75 15.58
N VAL A 145 2.23 -6.69 15.35
CA VAL A 145 1.64 -6.08 14.15
C VAL A 145 1.87 -4.57 14.17
N ASP A 146 1.63 -3.90 15.29
CA ASP A 146 1.85 -2.46 15.45
C ASP A 146 3.31 -2.06 15.15
N VAL A 147 4.30 -2.82 15.64
CA VAL A 147 5.72 -2.59 15.34
C VAL A 147 5.98 -2.63 13.84
N TRP A 148 5.47 -3.64 13.15
CA TRP A 148 5.64 -3.77 11.70
C TRP A 148 4.92 -2.68 10.92
N ARG A 149 3.70 -2.32 11.33
CA ARG A 149 2.93 -1.24 10.70
C ARG A 149 3.62 0.12 10.85
N LYS A 150 4.14 0.44 12.04
CA LYS A 150 4.93 1.65 12.29
C LYS A 150 6.22 1.68 11.49
N ARG A 151 6.95 0.55 11.43
CA ARG A 151 8.16 0.40 10.61
C ARG A 151 7.83 0.64 9.14
N TRP A 152 6.79 -0.03 8.62
CA TRP A 152 6.32 0.12 7.25
C TRP A 152 5.95 1.57 6.90
N ALA A 153 5.07 2.20 7.69
CA ALA A 153 4.64 3.58 7.46
C ALA A 153 5.83 4.56 7.43
N ARG A 154 6.79 4.38 8.36
CA ARG A 154 8.02 5.19 8.40
C ARG A 154 8.90 4.97 7.17
N THR A 155 9.07 3.72 6.76
CA THR A 155 9.84 3.40 5.55
C THR A 155 9.19 3.99 4.30
N VAL A 156 7.86 3.97 4.19
CA VAL A 156 7.16 4.65 3.07
C VAL A 156 7.41 6.15 3.10
N ASP A 157 7.25 6.81 4.26
CA ASP A 157 7.49 8.25 4.39
C ASP A 157 8.94 8.64 4.03
N GLU A 158 9.92 7.86 4.48
CA GLU A 158 11.34 8.06 4.13
C GLU A 158 11.64 7.79 2.66
N TYR A 159 11.04 6.74 2.08
CA TYR A 159 11.17 6.43 0.66
C TYR A 159 10.68 7.59 -0.21
N LEU A 160 9.49 8.13 0.09
CA LEU A 160 8.93 9.29 -0.61
C LEU A 160 9.81 10.54 -0.44
N TYR A 161 10.32 10.75 0.77
CA TYR A 161 11.24 11.86 1.05
C TYR A 161 12.54 11.77 0.23
N ARG A 162 13.17 10.60 0.19
CA ARG A 162 14.39 10.39 -0.60
C ARG A 162 14.11 10.53 -2.09
N ALA A 163 12.95 10.08 -2.57
CA ALA A 163 12.57 10.21 -3.97
C ALA A 163 12.39 11.68 -4.38
N ASP A 164 11.72 12.49 -3.55
CA ASP A 164 11.58 13.93 -3.77
C ASP A 164 12.95 14.63 -3.81
N LYS A 165 13.82 14.35 -2.84
CA LYS A 165 15.17 14.93 -2.79
C LYS A 165 16.02 14.58 -4.00
N GLN A 166 15.83 13.39 -4.56
CA GLN A 166 16.53 12.94 -5.76
C GLN A 166 15.83 13.34 -7.07
N ARG A 167 14.70 14.06 -6.99
CA ARG A 167 13.87 14.48 -8.13
C ARG A 167 13.50 13.30 -9.03
N ILE A 168 13.12 12.18 -8.42
CA ILE A 168 12.62 11.01 -9.16
C ILE A 168 11.41 11.44 -10.00
N SER A 169 11.36 11.01 -11.26
CA SER A 169 10.34 11.41 -12.24
C SER A 169 8.99 10.70 -12.03
N ARG A 170 8.58 10.49 -10.78
CA ARG A 170 7.32 9.85 -10.39
C ARG A 170 6.71 10.60 -9.22
N SER A 171 5.39 10.70 -9.24
CA SER A 171 4.65 11.38 -8.20
C SER A 171 4.68 10.58 -6.89
N ALA A 172 4.53 11.23 -5.74
CA ALA A 172 4.50 10.56 -4.44
C ALA A 172 3.38 9.51 -4.38
N GLN A 173 2.25 9.79 -5.02
CA GLN A 173 1.17 8.83 -5.19
C GLN A 173 1.60 7.60 -6.00
N GLN A 174 2.24 7.78 -7.15
CA GLN A 174 2.70 6.66 -7.99
C GLN A 174 3.70 5.77 -7.23
N LEU A 175 4.62 6.38 -6.50
CA LEU A 175 5.64 5.68 -5.71
C LEU A 175 5.00 4.91 -4.53
N ALA A 176 4.09 5.54 -3.78
CA ALA A 176 3.40 4.89 -2.66
C ALA A 176 2.53 3.71 -3.12
N THR A 177 1.80 3.87 -4.23
CA THR A 177 1.03 2.77 -4.84
C THR A 177 1.97 1.66 -5.33
N GLY A 178 3.08 2.01 -5.99
CA GLY A 178 4.06 1.05 -6.49
C GLY A 178 4.71 0.22 -5.39
N ALA A 179 5.06 0.86 -4.26
CA ALA A 179 5.61 0.21 -3.07
C ALA A 179 4.58 -0.72 -2.41
N SER A 180 3.34 -0.26 -2.28
CA SER A 180 2.25 -1.07 -1.73
C SER A 180 1.99 -2.33 -2.58
N GLN A 181 1.97 -2.18 -3.91
CA GLN A 181 1.79 -3.30 -4.82
C GLN A 181 2.91 -4.35 -4.70
N LEU A 182 4.15 -3.89 -4.50
CA LEU A 182 5.30 -4.77 -4.30
C LEU A 182 5.17 -5.55 -2.99
N ALA A 183 4.88 -4.86 -1.89
CA ALA A 183 4.69 -5.49 -0.58
C ALA A 183 3.56 -6.52 -0.59
N LEU A 184 2.42 -6.18 -1.21
CA LEU A 184 1.29 -7.10 -1.30
C LEU A 184 1.56 -8.30 -2.20
N LYS A 185 2.33 -8.11 -3.28
CA LYS A 185 2.78 -9.22 -4.12
C LYS A 185 3.64 -10.20 -3.32
N GLN A 186 4.54 -9.72 -2.47
CA GLN A 186 5.37 -10.55 -1.59
C GLN A 186 4.55 -11.28 -0.52
N LEU A 187 3.43 -10.71 -0.06
CA LEU A 187 2.45 -11.37 0.82
C LEU A 187 1.56 -12.41 0.10
N GLY A 188 1.71 -12.52 -1.23
CA GLY A 188 1.00 -13.48 -2.07
C GLY A 188 -0.28 -12.95 -2.71
N PHE A 189 -0.54 -11.63 -2.67
CA PHE A 189 -1.74 -11.05 -3.28
C PHE A 189 -1.47 -10.56 -4.71
N PRO A 190 -2.04 -11.21 -5.74
CA PRO A 190 -1.97 -10.73 -7.11
C PRO A 190 -2.72 -9.40 -7.26
N LEU A 191 -2.35 -8.61 -8.26
CA LEU A 191 -2.86 -7.24 -8.46
C LEU A 191 -4.40 -7.13 -8.39
N ARG A 192 -5.12 -8.09 -8.96
CA ARG A 192 -6.59 -8.15 -8.92
C ARG A 192 -7.14 -8.21 -7.49
N GLU A 193 -6.53 -8.98 -6.61
CA GLU A 193 -6.97 -9.15 -5.22
C GLU A 193 -6.64 -7.92 -4.36
N GLN A 194 -5.59 -7.18 -4.72
CA GLN A 194 -5.23 -5.93 -4.05
C GLN A 194 -6.32 -4.85 -4.19
N GLY A 195 -7.15 -4.92 -5.24
CA GLY A 195 -8.31 -4.03 -5.41
C GLY A 195 -9.36 -4.22 -4.31
N ALA A 196 -9.67 -5.46 -3.95
CA ALA A 196 -10.61 -5.76 -2.86
C ALA A 196 -10.06 -5.32 -1.49
N LEU A 197 -8.76 -5.56 -1.25
CA LEU A 197 -8.09 -5.10 -0.03
C LEU A 197 -8.07 -3.57 0.07
N GLY A 198 -7.92 -2.88 -1.07
CA GLY A 198 -8.00 -1.42 -1.16
C GLY A 198 -9.36 -0.86 -0.76
N ILE A 199 -10.46 -1.60 -0.93
CA ILE A 199 -11.79 -1.18 -0.48
C ILE A 199 -11.86 -1.18 1.05
N TYR A 200 -11.34 -2.21 1.72
CA TYR A 200 -11.27 -2.24 3.18
C TYR A 200 -10.36 -1.14 3.73
N ALA A 201 -9.19 -0.95 3.11
CA ALA A 201 -8.22 0.08 3.48
C ALA A 201 -8.78 1.50 3.29
N ARG A 202 -9.51 1.76 2.20
CA ARG A 202 -10.17 3.05 1.93
C ARG A 202 -11.15 3.44 3.04
N ALA A 203 -11.94 2.47 3.51
CA ALA A 203 -12.96 2.71 4.53
C ALA A 203 -12.37 2.78 5.94
N TRP A 204 -11.12 2.34 6.14
CA TRP A 204 -10.45 2.37 7.43
C TRP A 204 -10.04 3.79 7.84
N SER A 205 -9.90 4.02 9.15
CA SER A 205 -9.37 5.26 9.71
C SER A 205 -8.74 5.02 11.08
N LYS A 206 -7.90 5.97 11.54
CA LYS A 206 -7.36 5.93 12.90
C LYS A 206 -8.44 6.07 13.98
N ASP A 207 -9.54 6.77 13.69
CA ASP A 207 -10.67 6.86 14.62
C ASP A 207 -11.39 5.51 14.79
N ILE A 208 -11.57 4.77 13.68
CA ILE A 208 -12.10 3.40 13.74
C ILE A 208 -11.15 2.51 14.56
N GLU A 209 -9.84 2.61 14.33
CA GLU A 209 -8.82 1.86 15.08
C GLU A 209 -8.90 2.17 16.60
N ALA A 210 -8.99 3.45 16.97
CA ALA A 210 -9.07 3.92 18.37
C ALA A 210 -10.34 3.44 19.11
N LYS A 211 -11.47 3.35 18.40
CA LYS A 211 -12.73 2.82 18.95
C LYS A 211 -12.61 1.38 19.44
N TYR A 212 -11.80 0.58 18.75
CA TYR A 212 -11.61 -0.83 19.09
C TYR A 212 -10.45 -1.06 20.07
N SER A 213 -9.47 -0.16 20.15
CA SER A 213 -8.39 -0.23 21.15
C SER A 213 -8.81 0.23 22.56
N GLY A 214 -10.00 0.85 22.70
CA GLY A 214 -10.54 1.30 23.98
C GLY A 214 -10.02 2.67 24.45
N GLU A 215 -9.30 3.40 23.58
CA GLU A 215 -8.69 4.70 23.90
C GLU A 215 -9.72 5.86 23.97
N GLU A 216 -10.96 5.65 23.53
CA GLU A 216 -12.02 6.69 23.52
C GLU A 216 -12.68 6.97 24.90
N SER A 217 -12.26 6.35 26.00
CA SER A 217 -12.92 6.54 27.31
C SER A 217 -12.48 7.78 28.13
N SER A 218 -11.62 8.67 27.59
CA SER A 218 -11.05 9.81 28.36
C SER A 218 -11.66 11.20 28.06
N SER A 219 -12.67 11.35 27.21
CA SER A 219 -13.23 12.68 26.89
C SER A 219 -14.73 12.75 27.11
N GLN A 220 -15.16 12.72 28.38
CA GLN A 220 -16.50 13.20 28.74
C GLN A 220 -16.49 14.75 28.80
N PRO A 221 -17.40 15.44 28.09
CA PRO A 221 -17.58 16.87 28.29
C PRO A 221 -18.28 17.14 29.63
N SER A 222 -17.66 18.00 30.42
CA SER A 222 -18.18 18.53 31.69
C SER A 222 -19.61 19.07 31.49
N LYS A 223 -20.58 18.53 32.24
CA LYS A 223 -21.95 19.08 32.29
C LYS A 223 -21.89 20.55 32.74
N PRO A 224 -22.58 21.49 32.07
CA PRO A 224 -22.71 22.84 32.58
C PRO A 224 -23.67 22.83 33.77
N GLY A 225 -23.22 23.38 34.89
CA GLY A 225 -24.01 23.55 36.10
C GLY A 225 -25.24 24.42 35.82
N ARG A 226 -26.42 23.93 36.23
CA ARG A 226 -27.63 24.74 36.32
C ARG A 226 -27.45 25.75 37.46
N LYS A 227 -27.60 27.03 37.14
CA LYS A 227 -28.03 28.06 38.10
C LYS A 227 -29.54 27.97 38.25
#